data_AF-A0A4R1UQX3-F1
#
_entry.id   AF-A0A4R1UQX3-F1
#
_cell.length_a   1.000
_cell.length_b   1.000
_cell.length_c   1.000
_cell.angle_alpha   90.00
_cell.angle_beta   90.00
_cell.angle_gamma   90.00
#
_symmetry.space_group_name_H-M   'P 1'
#
loop_
_entity.id
_entity.type
_entity.pdbx_description
1 polymer ?
#
loop_
_entity_poly.entity_id
_entity_poly.type
_entity_poly.pdbx_seq_one_letter_code
_entity_poly.pdbx_strand_id
1 'polypeptide(L)'
;MFSAVPSNGVDFAAKVYPKYTGLVIADGAVPTMTWGFPRRAVSKKTGKPLKPGATNNARDDKLRGNPVWRESFRDRSCLIPVSASAQAQSAAGRMTRTWYSLPGEDLVAVAEIW
;
A
#
# COMPACT_ATOMS: atom_id res chain seq x y z
N MET A 1 19.65 -3.45 -7.35
CA MET A 1 18.37 -3.81 -8.01
C MET A 1 17.79 -5.04 -7.33
N PHE A 2 16.46 -5.12 -7.12
CA PHE A 2 15.84 -6.20 -6.31
C PHE A 2 16.11 -7.59 -6.90
N SER A 3 16.59 -8.52 -6.08
CA SER A 3 16.76 -9.93 -6.48
C SER A 3 15.43 -10.66 -6.23
N ALA A 4 14.52 -10.60 -7.20
CA ALA A 4 13.22 -11.25 -7.11
C ALA A 4 12.80 -11.84 -8.47
N VAL A 5 12.12 -12.98 -8.44
CA VAL A 5 11.65 -13.67 -9.65
C VAL A 5 10.24 -13.19 -9.99
N PRO A 6 9.97 -12.77 -11.24
CA PRO A 6 8.64 -12.34 -11.65
C PRO A 6 7.65 -13.51 -11.58
N SER A 7 6.48 -13.30 -10.97
CA SER A 7 5.36 -14.23 -11.14
C SER A 7 4.73 -14.01 -12.52
N ASN A 8 4.48 -15.07 -13.28
CA ASN A 8 3.94 -14.97 -14.63
C ASN A 8 2.59 -14.22 -14.69
N GLY A 9 2.39 -13.44 -15.76
CA GLY A 9 1.05 -13.00 -16.19
C GLY A 9 0.45 -11.79 -15.47
N VAL A 10 1.25 -10.80 -15.08
CA VAL A 10 0.74 -9.60 -14.41
C VAL A 10 0.60 -8.42 -15.36
N ASP A 11 -0.64 -8.02 -15.66
CA ASP A 11 -0.97 -6.73 -16.24
C ASP A 11 -1.17 -5.71 -15.10
N PHE A 12 -0.35 -4.65 -15.08
CA PHE A 12 -0.41 -3.62 -14.05
C PHE A 12 -0.54 -2.23 -14.68
N ALA A 13 -1.41 -1.42 -14.08
CA ALA A 13 -1.63 -0.06 -14.55
C ALA A 13 -0.36 0.79 -14.37
N ALA A 14 -0.08 1.67 -15.34
CA ALA A 14 1.01 2.64 -15.23
C ALA A 14 0.89 3.59 -14.02
N LYS A 15 -0.32 3.72 -13.46
CA LYS A 15 -0.60 4.44 -12.21
C LYS A 15 -1.49 3.57 -11.33
N VAL A 16 -1.03 3.29 -10.13
CA VAL A 16 -1.76 2.49 -9.14
C VAL A 16 -2.44 3.44 -8.14
N TYR A 17 -3.71 3.18 -7.84
CA TYR A 17 -4.52 3.92 -6.89
C TYR A 17 -4.98 2.99 -5.77
N PRO A 18 -5.46 3.52 -4.62
CA PRO A 18 -6.07 2.68 -3.61
C PRO A 18 -7.15 1.77 -4.23
N LYS A 19 -7.14 0.50 -3.83
CA LYS A 19 -7.97 -0.61 -4.32
C LYS A 19 -7.58 -1.18 -5.69
N TYR A 20 -6.52 -0.69 -6.32
CA TYR A 20 -6.00 -1.28 -7.56
C TYR A 20 -5.05 -2.43 -7.22
N THR A 21 -4.90 -3.36 -8.15
CA THR A 21 -3.86 -4.37 -8.07
C THR A 21 -2.51 -3.72 -8.36
N GLY A 22 -1.52 -4.00 -7.52
CA GLY A 22 -0.14 -3.57 -7.65
C GLY A 22 0.82 -4.74 -7.48
N LEU A 23 2.09 -4.50 -7.84
CA LEU A 23 3.18 -5.43 -7.62
C LEU A 23 3.72 -5.27 -6.20
N VAL A 24 4.08 -6.40 -5.59
CA VAL A 24 4.88 -6.42 -4.36
C VAL A 24 6.06 -7.34 -4.53
N ILE A 25 7.09 -7.15 -3.72
CA ILE A 25 8.22 -8.06 -3.57
C ILE A 25 8.09 -8.69 -2.20
N ALA A 26 7.98 -10.01 -2.15
CA ALA A 26 7.88 -10.80 -0.93
C ALA A 26 8.58 -12.14 -1.15
N ASP A 27 9.40 -12.58 -0.19
CA ASP A 27 10.05 -13.89 -0.18
C ASP A 27 10.79 -14.24 -1.49
N GLY A 28 11.45 -13.25 -2.11
CA GLY A 28 12.20 -13.43 -3.36
C GLY A 28 11.34 -13.57 -4.62
N ALA A 29 10.03 -13.35 -4.53
CA ALA A 29 9.10 -13.34 -5.65
C ALA A 29 8.48 -11.96 -5.85
N VAL A 30 7.88 -11.73 -7.03
CA VAL A 30 7.11 -10.51 -7.35
C VAL A 30 5.62 -10.82 -7.55
N PRO A 31 4.85 -11.16 -6.49
CA PRO A 31 3.42 -11.42 -6.62
C PRO A 31 2.61 -10.12 -6.77
N THR A 32 1.29 -10.26 -6.91
CA THR A 32 0.36 -9.14 -6.94
C THR A 32 -0.47 -9.05 -5.67
N MET A 33 -0.89 -7.83 -5.34
CA MET A 33 -1.86 -7.59 -4.27
C MET A 33 -2.81 -6.45 -4.61
N THR A 34 -4.02 -6.48 -4.05
CA THR A 34 -4.88 -5.30 -4.04
C THR A 34 -4.39 -4.31 -2.98
N TRP A 35 -4.12 -3.06 -3.37
CA TRP A 35 -3.68 -2.03 -2.44
C TRP A 35 -4.84 -1.56 -1.53
N GLY A 36 -4.97 -2.20 -0.37
CA GLY A 36 -5.90 -1.79 0.66
C GLY A 36 -6.29 -2.93 1.60
N PHE A 37 -5.91 -2.81 2.87
CA PHE A 37 -6.23 -3.77 3.92
C PHE A 37 -7.74 -3.75 4.24
N PRO A 38 -8.46 -4.89 4.15
CA PRO A 38 -9.90 -4.93 4.37
C PRO A 38 -10.30 -4.45 5.77
N ARG A 39 -11.25 -3.52 5.84
CA ARG A 39 -11.78 -2.99 7.10
C ARG A 39 -13.27 -3.27 7.23
N ARG A 40 -13.63 -4.04 8.26
CA ARG A 40 -15.00 -4.18 8.73
C ARG A 40 -15.18 -3.26 9.93
N ALA A 41 -16.18 -2.39 9.87
CA ALA A 41 -16.46 -1.44 10.94
C ALA A 41 -17.95 -1.44 11.23
N VAL A 42 -18.32 -1.08 12.45
CA VAL A 42 -19.71 -0.88 12.86
C VAL A 42 -19.96 0.60 13.15
N SER A 43 -21.17 1.05 12.88
CA SER A 43 -21.61 2.40 13.18
C SER A 43 -21.67 2.59 14.69
N LYS A 44 -20.92 3.57 15.23
CA LYS A 44 -21.04 3.93 16.65
C LYS A 44 -22.43 4.47 17.03
N LYS A 45 -23.18 5.02 16.06
CA LYS A 45 -24.51 5.59 16.28
C LYS A 45 -25.61 4.54 16.26
N THR A 46 -25.52 3.55 15.37
CA THR A 46 -26.62 2.61 15.09
C THR A 46 -26.29 1.16 15.42
N GLY A 47 -25.03 0.84 15.74
CA GLY A 47 -24.55 -0.53 15.98
C GLY A 47 -24.49 -1.41 14.73
N LYS A 48 -25.03 -0.95 13.59
CA LYS A 48 -25.10 -1.73 12.35
C LYS A 48 -23.75 -1.79 11.63
N PRO A 49 -23.44 -2.87 10.91
CA PRO A 49 -22.27 -2.94 10.03
C PRO A 49 -22.23 -1.78 9.03
N LEU A 50 -21.06 -1.17 8.87
CA LEU A 50 -20.79 -0.18 7.83
C LEU A 50 -20.41 -0.89 6.53
N LYS A 51 -20.55 -0.18 5.41
CA LYS A 51 -20.03 -0.62 4.12
C LYS A 51 -18.56 -1.01 4.26
N PRO A 52 -18.13 -2.19 3.78
CA PRO A 52 -16.73 -2.59 3.81
C PRO A 52 -15.83 -1.51 3.19
N GLY A 53 -14.79 -1.15 3.93
CA GLY A 53 -13.76 -0.20 3.50
C GLY A 53 -12.42 -0.89 3.33
N ALA A 54 -11.43 -0.12 2.90
CA ALA A 54 -10.05 -0.56 2.87
C ALA A 54 -9.14 0.55 3.41
N THR A 55 -8.08 0.17 4.11
CA THR A 55 -7.04 1.08 4.61
C THR A 55 -5.79 0.89 3.77
N ASN A 56 -5.29 1.96 3.17
CA ASN A 56 -4.17 1.94 2.23
C ASN A 56 -2.83 2.30 2.85
N ASN A 57 -2.81 2.84 4.07
CA ASN A 57 -1.57 3.15 4.79
C ASN A 57 -1.72 2.78 6.27
N ALA A 58 -0.67 2.18 6.84
CA ALA A 58 -0.55 1.94 8.27
C ALA A 58 0.53 2.85 8.85
N ARG A 59 0.27 3.37 10.06
CA ARG A 59 1.26 4.16 10.78
C ARG A 59 2.27 3.23 11.45
N ASP A 60 3.55 3.45 11.22
CA ASP A 60 4.65 2.66 11.80
C ASP A 60 4.53 2.50 13.33
N ASP A 61 4.24 3.61 14.03
CA ASP A 61 4.09 3.64 15.49
C ASP A 61 2.94 2.77 16.03
N LYS A 62 2.07 2.26 15.15
CA LYS A 62 0.94 1.40 15.49
C LYS A 62 1.13 -0.05 15.07
N LEU A 63 2.16 -0.38 14.28
CA LEU A 63 2.30 -1.72 13.69
C LEU A 63 2.46 -2.81 14.75
N ARG A 64 3.27 -2.56 15.78
CA ARG A 64 3.57 -3.57 16.82
C ARG A 64 2.48 -3.71 17.87
N GLY A 65 1.80 -2.61 18.21
CA GLY A 65 0.84 -2.55 19.31
C GLY A 65 -0.61 -2.81 18.91
N ASN A 66 -1.00 -2.51 17.67
CA ASN A 66 -2.38 -2.66 17.22
C ASN A 66 -2.63 -4.09 16.69
N PRO A 67 -3.57 -4.86 17.27
CA PRO A 67 -3.88 -6.21 16.81
C PRO A 67 -4.27 -6.30 15.33
N VAL A 68 -4.83 -5.22 14.75
CA VAL A 68 -5.17 -5.16 13.33
C VAL A 68 -3.94 -5.31 12.43
N TRP A 69 -2.79 -4.78 12.86
CA TRP A 69 -1.57 -4.72 12.04
C TRP A 69 -0.50 -5.73 12.45
N ARG A 70 -0.46 -6.08 13.75
CA ARG A 70 0.65 -6.80 14.37
C ARG A 70 1.02 -8.11 13.68
N GLU A 71 0.03 -8.89 13.28
CA GLU A 71 0.27 -10.19 12.63
C GLU A 71 0.78 -10.01 11.20
N SER A 72 0.17 -9.11 10.41
CA SER A 72 0.67 -8.79 9.07
C SER A 72 2.08 -8.22 9.13
N PHE A 73 2.38 -7.35 10.10
CA PHE A 73 3.72 -6.81 10.25
C PHE A 73 4.76 -7.88 10.60
N ARG A 74 4.40 -8.86 11.44
CA ARG A 74 5.31 -9.94 11.83
C ARG A 74 5.56 -10.93 10.68
N ASP A 75 4.50 -11.37 10.00
CA ASP A 75 4.57 -12.55 9.14
C ASP A 75 4.40 -12.23 7.65
N ARG A 76 3.94 -11.02 7.31
CA ARG A 76 3.50 -10.65 5.97
C ARG A 76 3.94 -9.24 5.60
N SER A 77 5.20 -8.93 5.90
CA SER A 77 5.85 -7.72 5.41
C SER A 77 6.29 -7.90 3.96
N CYS A 78 6.16 -6.86 3.15
CA CYS A 78 6.56 -6.86 1.75
C CYS A 78 7.09 -5.48 1.33
N LEU A 79 7.60 -5.37 0.11
CA LEU A 79 8.03 -4.10 -0.48
C LEU A 79 7.22 -3.81 -1.75
N ILE A 80 6.74 -2.59 -1.94
CA ILE A 80 6.24 -2.14 -3.25
C ILE A 80 7.38 -1.41 -3.98
N PRO A 81 7.82 -1.89 -5.15
CA PRO A 81 8.70 -1.12 -6.01
C PRO A 81 7.91 -0.04 -6.75
N VAL A 82 8.31 1.22 -6.63
CA VAL A 82 7.72 2.35 -7.37
C VAL A 82 8.80 3.22 -7.99
N SER A 83 8.53 3.79 -9.17
CA SER A 83 9.40 4.82 -9.76
C SER A 83 9.13 6.21 -9.17
N ALA A 84 7.90 6.46 -8.74
CA ALA A 84 7.50 7.69 -8.06
C ALA A 84 6.23 7.49 -7.22
N SER A 85 6.02 8.37 -6.24
CA SER A 85 4.78 8.49 -5.47
C SER A 85 4.19 9.89 -5.63
N ALA A 86 2.88 10.03 -5.46
CA ALA A 86 2.21 11.33 -5.57
C ALA A 86 1.56 11.73 -4.24
N GLN A 87 1.69 13.02 -3.87
CA GLN A 87 0.98 13.61 -2.73
C GLN A 87 0.31 14.93 -3.14
N ALA A 88 -0.71 15.33 -2.38
CA ALA A 88 -1.31 16.65 -2.49
C ALA A 88 -0.50 17.61 -1.61
N GLN A 89 0.29 18.49 -2.22
CA GLN A 89 1.15 19.45 -1.52
C GLN A 89 0.70 20.92 -1.62
N SER A 90 -0.35 21.20 -2.38
CA SER A 90 -0.85 22.56 -2.52
C SER A 90 -1.60 23.07 -1.29
N ALA A 91 -1.82 24.38 -1.25
CA ALA A 91 -2.70 25.04 -0.29
C ALA A 91 -4.05 24.32 -0.16
N ALA A 92 -4.63 24.36 1.04
CA ALA A 92 -5.91 23.74 1.34
C ALA A 92 -6.99 24.14 0.30
N GLY A 93 -7.79 23.16 -0.12
CA GLY A 93 -8.81 23.35 -1.16
C GLY A 93 -8.29 23.26 -2.61
N ARG A 94 -6.98 23.16 -2.83
CA ARG A 94 -6.40 22.85 -4.14
C ARG A 94 -6.05 21.36 -4.22
N MET A 95 -6.55 20.70 -5.26
CA MET A 95 -6.24 19.30 -5.54
C MET A 95 -5.05 19.24 -6.50
N THR A 96 -3.83 19.13 -5.96
CA THR A 96 -2.62 18.93 -6.75
C THR A 96 -2.14 17.48 -6.70
N ARG A 97 -1.29 17.15 -7.67
CA ARG A 97 -0.62 15.87 -7.78
C ARG A 97 0.87 16.10 -7.96
N THR A 98 1.55 16.35 -6.85
CA THR A 98 3.00 16.53 -6.83
C THR A 98 3.66 15.16 -6.76
N TRP A 99 4.61 14.88 -7.66
CA TRP A 99 5.30 13.60 -7.75
C TRP A 99 6.67 13.67 -7.09
N TYR A 100 7.04 12.62 -6.36
CA TYR A 100 8.36 12.42 -5.75
C TYR A 100 8.99 11.15 -6.30
N SER A 101 10.24 11.27 -6.71
CA SER A 101 11.15 10.18 -7.03
C SER A 101 12.48 10.42 -6.33
N LEU A 102 13.34 9.40 -6.26
CA LEU A 102 14.67 9.52 -5.70
C LEU A 102 15.68 9.83 -6.83
N PRO A 103 16.43 10.94 -6.77
CA PRO A 103 17.39 11.28 -7.82
C PRO A 103 18.45 10.19 -8.02
N GLY A 104 18.68 9.82 -9.27
CA GLY A 104 19.67 8.79 -9.65
C GLY A 104 19.17 7.34 -9.53
N GLU A 105 17.94 7.13 -9.07
CA GLU A 105 17.36 5.79 -8.89
C GLU A 105 16.09 5.62 -9.73
N ASP A 106 16.03 4.53 -10.50
CA ASP A 106 14.85 4.22 -11.32
C ASP A 106 13.67 3.72 -10.48
N LEU A 107 13.96 3.10 -9.33
CA LEU A 107 12.97 2.50 -8.44
C LEU A 107 13.35 2.72 -6.98
N VAL A 108 12.34 2.99 -6.15
CA VAL A 108 12.42 2.96 -4.69
C VAL A 108 11.48 1.88 -4.14
N ALA A 109 11.87 1.27 -3.03
CA ALA A 109 11.00 0.36 -2.30
C ALA A 109 10.27 1.10 -1.17
N VAL A 110 8.96 0.90 -1.11
CA VAL A 110 8.12 1.32 0.02
C VAL A 110 7.79 0.09 0.86
N ALA A 111 8.04 0.16 2.17
CA ALA A 111 7.71 -0.91 3.09
C ALA A 111 6.18 -1.01 3.27
N GLU A 112 5.67 -2.24 3.17
CA GLU A 112 4.24 -2.53 3.23
C GLU A 112 3.97 -3.79 4.03
N ILE A 113 2.68 -3.97 4.36
CA ILE A 113 2.14 -5.17 4.98
C ILE A 113 0.86 -5.56 4.24
N TRP A 114 0.61 -6.85 4.13
CA TRP A 114 -0.61 -7.38 3.50
C TRP A 114 -1.35 -8.42 4.35
#